data_AF-A0A8J8EV39-F1
#
_entry.id   AF-A0A8J8EV39-F1
#
_cell.length_a   1.000
_cell.length_b   1.000
_cell.length_c   1.000
_cell.angle_alpha   90.00
_cell.angle_beta   90.00
_cell.angle_gamma   90.00
#
_symmetry.space_group_name_H-M   'P 1'
#
loop_
_entity.id
_entity.type
_entity.pdbx_description
1 polymer ?
#
loop_
_entity_poly.entity_id
_entity_poly.type
_entity_poly.pdbx_seq_one_letter_code
_entity_poly.pdbx_strand_id
1 'polypeptide(L)'
;MGWVWKSPKEYGVRKLDSIQAIVFVEAIMVLMADLVAAGWIFKIYLHNKRRSALAFSLAWIFDFLAISSTVFTNPIFQMLGVLFLPAFSALMFYGSVKFLEEESIVARHKTLTIFAPMPVFFIVYMMGVYAYTKDPFWTATSAATLGISGIFVIAGGLLLKETEEIYKTAIKILYVSIILFGVHLVPAALFGTNEWYKPIGFTLSTVLIVTMVAAMVKLTSSEFFKPPKRDDGNPINLEPGVVLVSETEYQKIKEKLRGRPVLAFIRDVDDIPEGWKYYFVTTIPFQGKFKNTINPTNLARITEISYRYLEEFAKSGEHGIIVIDCLEYLTIYNSWESLMKFLSKLRDFVIVHRGTLIVVLEKESLETQLYAQLKKLIG
;
A
#
# COMPACT_ATOMS: atom_id res chain seq x y z
N MET A 1 -12.44 3.29 32.70
CA MET A 1 -11.96 2.94 34.07
C MET A 1 -10.86 1.90 33.90
N GLY A 2 -9.57 2.13 34.11
CA GLY A 2 -8.88 3.09 34.99
C GLY A 2 -7.85 4.02 34.34
N TRP A 3 -8.34 4.97 33.53
CA TRP A 3 -7.65 6.22 33.23
C TRP A 3 -8.46 7.37 33.85
N VAL A 4 -8.57 7.39 35.18
CA VAL A 4 -9.31 8.44 35.89
C VAL A 4 -8.33 9.58 36.16
N TRP A 5 -8.38 10.62 35.33
CA TRP A 5 -7.93 11.95 35.73
C TRP A 5 -8.80 12.39 36.91
N LYS A 6 -8.25 12.39 38.12
CA LYS A 6 -8.90 13.03 39.26
C LYS A 6 -9.04 14.53 38.93
N SER A 7 -10.25 15.08 39.16
CA SER A 7 -10.53 16.47 38.81
C SER A 7 -9.60 17.44 39.56
N PRO A 8 -9.17 18.57 38.95
CA PRO A 8 -8.30 19.55 39.59
C PRO A 8 -8.88 20.26 40.83
N LYS A 9 -10.15 20.01 41.19
CA LYS A 9 -10.82 20.75 42.27
C LYS A 9 -10.42 20.34 43.69
N GLU A 10 -9.63 19.28 43.86
CA GLU A 10 -9.10 18.86 45.18
C GLU A 10 -7.62 19.19 45.42
N TYR A 11 -6.94 19.81 44.46
CA TYR A 11 -5.56 20.24 44.65
C TYR A 11 -5.45 21.73 44.40
N GLY A 12 -5.29 22.49 45.48
CA GLY A 12 -4.82 23.87 45.39
C GLY A 12 -3.61 23.93 44.46
N VAL A 13 -3.69 24.83 43.48
CA VAL A 13 -2.72 25.16 42.41
C VAL A 13 -1.36 24.45 42.57
N ARG A 14 -1.31 23.15 42.23
CA ARG A 14 -0.06 22.42 42.10
C ARG A 14 0.37 22.54 40.64
N LYS A 15 1.62 22.98 40.45
CA LYS A 15 2.33 22.90 39.15
C LYS A 15 2.01 21.55 38.51
N LEU A 16 1.69 21.53 37.21
CA LEU A 16 1.63 20.28 36.44
C LEU A 16 2.90 19.48 36.73
N ASP A 17 2.75 18.25 37.24
CA ASP A 17 3.89 17.35 37.37
C ASP A 17 4.51 17.14 36.00
N SER A 18 5.85 17.18 35.92
CA SER A 18 6.60 17.11 34.65
C SER A 18 6.19 15.91 33.77
N ILE A 19 5.82 14.79 34.40
CA ILE A 19 5.34 13.58 33.72
C ILE A 19 3.98 13.82 33.04
N GLN A 20 3.05 14.52 33.69
CA GLN A 20 1.74 14.82 33.12
C GLN A 20 1.87 15.78 31.93
N ALA A 21 2.79 16.75 32.02
CA ALA A 21 3.08 17.66 30.92
C ALA A 21 3.61 16.91 29.69
N ILE A 22 4.53 15.95 29.88
CA ILE A 22 5.08 15.13 28.78
C ILE A 22 3.98 14.30 28.12
N VAL A 23 3.20 13.54 28.90
CA VAL A 23 2.12 12.70 28.37
C VAL A 23 1.06 13.52 27.62
N PHE A 24 0.76 14.73 28.11
CA PHE A 24 -0.19 15.62 27.44
C PHE A 24 0.34 16.13 26.09
N VAL A 25 1.62 16.52 26.02
CA VAL A 25 2.26 16.94 24.76
C VAL A 25 2.31 15.78 23.76
N GLU A 26 2.65 14.58 24.23
CA GLU A 26 2.64 13.36 23.42
C GLU A 26 1.25 13.03 22.86
N ALA A 27 0.21 13.12 23.70
CA ALA A 27 -1.17 12.93 23.24
C ALA A 27 -1.54 13.93 22.15
N ILE A 28 -1.17 15.21 22.28
CA ILE A 28 -1.42 16.23 21.24
C ILE A 28 -0.67 15.89 19.94
N MET A 29 0.59 15.45 20.03
CA MET A 29 1.37 15.05 18.85
C MET A 29 0.71 13.89 18.10
N VAL A 30 0.24 12.88 18.83
CA VAL A 30 -0.47 11.73 18.25
C VAL A 30 -1.77 12.19 17.58
N LEU A 31 -2.61 12.97 18.28
CA LEU A 31 -3.86 13.49 17.71
C LEU A 31 -3.65 14.28 16.40
N MET A 32 -2.59 15.10 16.34
CA MET A 32 -2.24 15.81 15.11
C MET A 32 -1.78 14.86 14.00
N ALA A 33 -0.94 13.86 14.33
CA ALA A 33 -0.48 12.86 13.38
C ALA A 33 -1.65 12.06 12.78
N ASP A 34 -2.61 11.65 13.62
CA ASP A 34 -3.79 10.91 13.19
C ASP A 34 -4.68 11.72 12.25
N LEU A 35 -4.93 13.00 12.55
CA LEU A 35 -5.69 13.88 11.66
C LEU A 35 -5.00 14.10 10.32
N VAL A 36 -3.67 14.28 10.33
CA VAL A 36 -2.88 14.41 9.10
C VAL A 36 -2.97 13.13 8.28
N ALA A 37 -2.81 11.97 8.91
CA ALA A 37 -2.91 10.68 8.24
C ALA A 37 -4.32 10.45 7.66
N ALA A 38 -5.35 10.63 8.49
CA ALA A 38 -6.75 10.48 8.10
C ALA A 38 -7.08 11.37 6.90
N GLY A 39 -6.78 12.66 6.96
CA GLY A 39 -7.07 13.62 5.90
C GLY A 39 -6.28 13.36 4.61
N TRP A 40 -4.98 13.04 4.73
CA TRP A 40 -4.14 12.74 3.57
C TRP A 40 -4.61 11.49 2.84
N ILE A 41 -4.85 10.39 3.57
CA ILE A 41 -5.29 9.13 2.99
C ILE A 41 -6.72 9.26 2.45
N PHE A 42 -7.58 10.04 3.10
CA PHE A 42 -8.94 10.31 2.58
C PHE A 42 -8.89 11.05 1.25
N LYS A 43 -8.02 12.03 1.09
CA LYS A 43 -7.80 12.72 -0.19
C LYS A 43 -7.42 11.74 -1.30
N ILE A 44 -6.59 10.75 -0.96
CA ILE A 44 -6.18 9.69 -1.89
C ILE A 44 -7.36 8.76 -2.22
N TYR A 45 -8.21 8.45 -1.26
CA TYR A 45 -9.47 7.76 -1.54
C TYR A 45 -10.38 8.56 -2.48
N LEU A 46 -10.53 9.86 -2.27
CA LEU A 46 -11.38 10.70 -3.12
C LEU A 46 -10.90 10.69 -4.58
N HIS A 47 -9.58 10.67 -4.79
CA HIS A 47 -8.97 10.65 -6.12
C HIS A 47 -8.98 9.26 -6.76
N ASN A 48 -8.63 8.21 -6.01
CA ASN A 48 -8.31 6.89 -6.56
C ASN A 48 -9.44 5.87 -6.35
N LYS A 49 -10.44 6.20 -5.53
CA LYS A 49 -11.55 5.32 -5.11
C LYS A 49 -11.12 3.98 -4.51
N ARG A 50 -9.85 3.85 -4.06
CA ARG A 50 -9.31 2.66 -3.38
C ARG A 50 -9.99 2.45 -2.03
N ARG A 51 -10.65 1.31 -1.85
CA ARG A 51 -11.36 0.96 -0.61
C ARG A 51 -10.39 0.75 0.56
N SER A 52 -9.18 0.28 0.28
CA SER A 52 -8.10 0.18 1.28
C SER A 52 -7.77 1.54 1.89
N ALA A 53 -7.66 2.60 1.07
CA ALA A 53 -7.39 3.96 1.54
C ALA A 53 -8.53 4.49 2.41
N LEU A 54 -9.79 4.25 2.05
CA LEU A 54 -10.92 4.62 2.89
C LEU A 54 -10.85 3.92 4.26
N ALA A 55 -10.58 2.61 4.27
CA ALA A 55 -10.45 1.85 5.51
C ALA A 55 -9.31 2.37 6.40
N PHE A 56 -8.12 2.60 5.85
CA PHE A 56 -6.99 3.16 6.61
C PHE A 56 -7.28 4.58 7.12
N SER A 57 -7.90 5.43 6.31
CA SER A 57 -8.30 6.78 6.74
C SER A 57 -9.27 6.73 7.92
N LEU A 58 -10.30 5.88 7.84
CA LEU A 58 -11.24 5.66 8.94
C LEU A 58 -10.54 5.08 10.18
N ALA A 59 -9.55 4.19 10.00
CA ALA A 59 -8.78 3.66 11.12
C ALA A 59 -8.14 4.80 11.92
N TRP A 60 -7.43 5.72 11.26
CA TRP A 60 -6.81 6.88 11.92
C TRP A 60 -7.82 7.81 12.60
N ILE A 61 -9.05 7.94 12.08
CA ILE A 61 -10.12 8.65 12.78
C ILE A 61 -10.48 7.94 14.10
N PHE A 62 -10.57 6.61 14.10
CA PHE A 62 -10.83 5.85 15.31
C PHE A 62 -9.65 5.89 16.31
N ASP A 63 -8.40 5.94 15.84
CA ASP A 63 -7.25 6.14 16.74
C ASP A 63 -7.29 7.54 17.38
N PHE A 64 -7.56 8.57 16.57
CA PHE A 64 -7.79 9.93 17.07
C PHE A 64 -8.88 9.97 18.14
N LEU A 65 -10.01 9.28 17.93
CA LEU A 65 -11.09 9.19 18.92
C LEU A 65 -10.66 8.41 20.16
N ALA A 66 -9.87 7.34 20.01
CA ALA A 66 -9.32 6.57 21.12
C ALA A 66 -8.42 7.45 22.00
N ILE A 67 -7.45 8.16 21.42
CA ILE A 67 -6.57 9.07 22.17
C ILE A 67 -7.35 10.24 22.75
N SER A 68 -8.27 10.84 22.00
CA SER A 68 -9.15 11.90 22.49
C SER A 68 -9.91 11.46 23.73
N SER A 69 -10.42 10.22 23.74
CA SER A 69 -11.16 9.67 24.88
C SER A 69 -10.34 9.62 26.17
N THR A 70 -9.01 9.55 26.07
CA THR A 70 -8.11 9.59 27.23
C THR A 70 -7.85 11.01 27.76
N VAL A 71 -8.00 12.03 26.90
CA VAL A 71 -7.75 13.44 27.23
C VAL A 71 -9.00 14.09 27.86
N PHE A 72 -10.19 13.78 27.35
CA PHE A 72 -11.43 14.35 27.86
C PHE A 72 -11.87 13.68 29.18
N THR A 73 -12.39 14.48 30.11
CA THR A 73 -12.84 14.01 31.43
C THR A 73 -14.28 13.49 31.46
N ASN A 74 -14.97 13.46 30.32
CA ASN A 74 -16.35 12.98 30.25
C ASN A 74 -16.40 11.44 30.42
N PRO A 75 -17.06 10.91 31.45
CA PRO A 75 -17.06 9.47 31.72
C PRO A 75 -17.68 8.61 30.62
N ILE A 76 -18.71 9.13 29.93
CA ILE A 76 -19.36 8.43 28.81
C ILE A 76 -18.40 8.35 27.63
N PHE A 77 -17.72 9.45 27.31
CA PHE A 77 -16.74 9.46 26.22
C PHE A 77 -15.54 8.57 26.50
N GLN A 78 -15.05 8.53 27.74
CA GLN A 78 -14.02 7.59 28.20
C GLN A 78 -14.47 6.12 28.07
N MET A 79 -15.74 5.83 28.33
CA MET A 79 -16.30 4.49 28.15
C MET A 79 -16.37 4.10 26.66
N LEU A 80 -16.77 5.03 25.79
CA LEU A 80 -16.74 4.84 24.34
C LEU A 80 -15.32 4.62 23.81
N GLY A 81 -14.31 5.17 24.49
CA GLY A 81 -12.89 4.93 24.22
C GLY A 81 -12.49 3.47 24.10
N VAL A 82 -13.15 2.58 24.87
CA VAL A 82 -12.91 1.13 24.86
C VAL A 82 -13.26 0.49 23.51
N LEU A 83 -14.15 1.12 22.73
CA LEU A 83 -14.58 0.63 21.41
C LEU A 83 -13.72 1.18 20.26
N PHE A 84 -13.10 2.34 20.45
CA PHE A 84 -12.39 3.03 19.37
C PHE A 84 -11.09 2.30 18.97
N LEU A 85 -10.31 1.79 19.92
CA LEU A 85 -9.09 1.05 19.61
C LEU A 85 -9.36 -0.29 18.87
N PRO A 86 -10.36 -1.10 19.27
CA PRO A 86 -10.80 -2.24 18.46
C PRO A 86 -11.26 -1.84 17.06
N ALA A 87 -12.02 -0.76 16.92
CA ALA A 87 -12.47 -0.27 15.62
C ALA A 87 -11.28 0.14 14.72
N PHE A 88 -10.28 0.84 15.27
CA PHE A 88 -9.01 1.10 14.60
C PHE A 88 -8.35 -0.19 14.13
N SER A 89 -8.19 -1.19 15.01
CA SER A 89 -7.53 -2.45 14.69
C SER A 89 -8.25 -3.24 13.59
N ALA A 90 -9.59 -3.27 13.64
CA ALA A 90 -10.42 -3.94 12.65
C ALA A 90 -10.31 -3.27 11.28
N LEU A 91 -10.29 -1.94 11.24
CA LEU A 91 -10.12 -1.18 10.00
C LEU A 91 -8.71 -1.27 9.43
N MET A 92 -7.68 -1.35 10.28
CA MET A 92 -6.31 -1.63 9.85
C MET A 92 -6.22 -3.02 9.19
N PHE A 93 -6.77 -4.05 9.83
CA PHE A 93 -6.82 -5.40 9.27
C PHE A 93 -7.61 -5.46 7.96
N TYR A 94 -8.83 -4.91 7.95
CA TYR A 94 -9.69 -4.86 6.76
C TYR A 94 -9.04 -4.06 5.63
N GLY A 95 -8.41 -2.93 5.95
CA GLY A 95 -7.65 -2.13 5.00
C GLY A 95 -6.52 -2.93 4.36
N SER A 96 -5.78 -3.73 5.15
CA SER A 96 -4.74 -4.64 4.63
C SER A 96 -5.31 -5.72 3.70
N VAL A 97 -6.45 -6.33 4.05
CA VAL A 97 -7.12 -7.33 3.19
C VAL A 97 -7.54 -6.69 1.87
N LYS A 98 -8.19 -5.52 1.92
CA LYS A 98 -8.59 -4.79 0.71
C LYS A 98 -7.41 -4.32 -0.11
N PHE A 99 -6.29 -3.98 0.53
CA PHE A 99 -5.08 -3.62 -0.19
C PHE A 99 -4.53 -4.81 -0.98
N LEU A 100 -4.51 -6.01 -0.40
CA LEU A 100 -4.13 -7.23 -1.13
C LEU A 100 -5.06 -7.55 -2.29
N GLU A 101 -6.38 -7.42 -2.08
CA GLU A 101 -7.40 -7.60 -3.13
C GLU A 101 -7.22 -6.60 -4.28
N GLU A 102 -6.92 -5.34 -3.97
CA GLU A 102 -6.70 -4.30 -4.97
C GLU A 102 -5.42 -4.52 -5.80
N GLU A 103 -4.38 -5.07 -5.19
CA GLU A 103 -3.13 -5.47 -5.85
C GLU A 103 -3.19 -6.86 -6.48
N SER A 104 -4.34 -7.55 -6.41
CA SER A 104 -4.51 -8.92 -6.90
C SER A 104 -3.50 -9.92 -6.32
N ILE A 105 -3.05 -9.69 -5.08
CA ILE A 105 -2.11 -10.55 -4.35
C ILE A 105 -2.88 -11.53 -3.47
N VAL A 106 -2.60 -12.82 -3.64
CA VAL A 106 -3.07 -13.87 -2.74
C VAL A 106 -2.09 -14.02 -1.59
N ALA A 107 -2.60 -13.95 -0.35
CA ALA A 107 -1.77 -14.18 0.83
C ALA A 107 -1.20 -15.61 0.84
N ARG A 108 0.11 -15.75 1.04
CA ARG A 108 0.75 -17.06 1.12
C ARG A 108 0.17 -17.89 2.26
N HIS A 109 0.02 -19.21 2.03
CA HIS A 109 -0.42 -20.14 3.07
C HIS A 109 0.41 -20.05 4.35
N LYS A 110 1.73 -19.86 4.24
CA LYS A 110 2.62 -19.66 5.40
C LYS A 110 2.25 -18.43 6.24
N THR A 111 1.74 -17.37 5.62
CA THR A 111 1.32 -16.17 6.34
C THR A 111 -0.02 -16.42 7.07
N LEU A 112 -0.95 -17.13 6.42
CA LEU A 112 -2.22 -17.52 7.02
C LEU A 112 -2.07 -18.53 8.17
N THR A 113 -1.11 -19.46 8.09
CA THR A 113 -0.87 -20.43 9.19
C THR A 113 -0.35 -19.76 10.46
N ILE A 114 0.25 -18.56 10.39
CA ILE A 114 0.65 -17.79 11.57
C ILE A 114 -0.58 -17.31 12.37
N PHE A 115 -1.76 -17.21 11.75
CA PHE A 115 -2.99 -16.82 12.46
C PHE A 115 -3.56 -17.95 13.32
N ALA A 116 -3.29 -19.21 12.98
CA ALA A 116 -3.82 -20.37 13.69
C ALA A 116 -3.49 -20.38 15.21
N PRO A 117 -2.27 -20.06 15.68
CA PRO A 117 -1.98 -20.03 17.11
C PRO A 117 -2.49 -18.76 17.83
N MET A 118 -3.00 -17.74 17.14
CA MET A 118 -3.38 -16.46 17.76
C MET A 118 -4.45 -16.59 18.86
N PRO A 119 -5.51 -17.41 18.74
CA PRO A 119 -6.47 -17.60 19.82
C PRO A 119 -5.84 -18.21 21.08
N VAL A 120 -4.91 -19.14 20.93
CA VAL A 120 -4.20 -19.75 22.07
C VAL A 120 -3.30 -18.71 22.74
N PHE A 121 -2.54 -17.95 21.94
CA PHE A 121 -1.73 -16.85 22.48
C PHE A 121 -2.56 -15.78 23.17
N PHE A 122 -3.77 -15.48 22.69
CA PHE A 122 -4.69 -14.57 23.36
C PHE A 122 -5.07 -15.06 24.76
N ILE A 123 -5.44 -16.35 24.90
CA ILE A 123 -5.78 -16.92 26.21
C ILE A 123 -4.57 -16.93 27.15
N VAL A 124 -3.38 -17.30 26.66
CA VAL A 124 -2.14 -17.25 27.45
C VAL A 124 -1.84 -15.82 27.91
N TYR A 125 -1.99 -14.85 27.02
CA TYR A 125 -1.85 -13.42 27.32
C TYR A 125 -2.84 -12.99 28.42
N MET A 126 -4.12 -13.34 28.30
CA MET A 126 -5.16 -13.01 29.29
C MET A 126 -4.85 -13.62 30.67
N MET A 127 -4.42 -14.88 30.69
CA MET A 127 -3.98 -15.56 31.92
C MET A 127 -2.76 -14.85 32.54
N GLY A 128 -1.80 -14.43 31.72
CA GLY A 128 -0.62 -13.68 32.16
C GLY A 128 -0.99 -12.32 32.77
N VAL A 129 -1.89 -11.57 32.12
CA VAL A 129 -2.37 -10.28 32.64
C VAL A 129 -3.12 -10.44 33.96
N TYR A 130 -4.00 -11.43 34.06
CA TYR A 130 -4.68 -11.72 35.32
C TYR A 130 -3.69 -12.14 36.43
N ALA A 131 -2.73 -13.00 36.09
CA ALA A 131 -1.73 -13.47 37.04
C ALA A 131 -0.89 -12.31 37.60
N TYR A 132 -0.59 -11.30 36.78
CA TYR A 132 0.17 -10.11 37.17
C TYR A 132 -0.67 -9.08 37.93
N THR A 133 -1.83 -8.69 37.37
CA THR A 133 -2.65 -7.58 37.90
C THR A 133 -3.54 -7.99 39.06
N LYS A 134 -3.92 -9.28 39.15
CA LYS A 134 -4.94 -9.80 40.08
C LYS A 134 -6.30 -9.11 39.97
N ASP A 135 -6.54 -8.40 38.86
CA ASP A 135 -7.77 -7.64 38.64
C ASP A 135 -8.59 -8.30 37.50
N PRO A 136 -9.69 -8.99 37.84
CA PRO A 136 -10.53 -9.65 36.84
C PRO A 136 -11.28 -8.64 35.96
N PHE A 137 -11.62 -7.46 36.48
CA PHE A 137 -12.33 -6.43 35.71
C PHE A 137 -11.41 -5.77 34.70
N TRP A 138 -10.19 -5.38 35.10
CA TRP A 138 -9.16 -4.87 34.18
C TRP A 138 -8.83 -5.88 33.09
N THR A 139 -8.67 -7.15 33.48
CA THR A 139 -8.37 -8.23 32.55
C THR A 139 -9.50 -8.38 31.52
N ALA A 140 -10.75 -8.50 31.97
CA ALA A 140 -11.91 -8.71 31.10
C ALA A 140 -12.25 -7.50 30.20
N THR A 141 -11.80 -6.30 30.56
CA THR A 141 -12.09 -5.07 29.82
C THR A 141 -10.86 -4.57 29.05
N SER A 142 -9.98 -3.83 29.73
CA SER A 142 -8.86 -3.12 29.10
C SER A 142 -7.85 -4.09 28.49
N ALA A 143 -7.49 -5.16 29.20
CA ALA A 143 -6.53 -6.14 28.67
C ALA A 143 -7.13 -6.92 27.49
N ALA A 144 -8.39 -7.33 27.56
CA ALA A 144 -9.08 -7.96 26.44
C ALA A 144 -9.09 -7.05 25.20
N THR A 145 -9.47 -5.78 25.37
CA THR A 145 -9.46 -4.75 24.32
C THR A 145 -8.08 -4.59 23.69
N LEU A 146 -7.03 -4.44 24.50
CA LEU A 146 -5.65 -4.29 24.02
C LEU A 146 -5.15 -5.55 23.31
N GLY A 147 -5.46 -6.73 23.84
CA GLY A 147 -5.03 -8.01 23.27
C GLY A 147 -5.69 -8.32 21.93
N ILE A 148 -7.02 -8.13 21.84
CA ILE A 148 -7.76 -8.29 20.58
C ILE A 148 -7.25 -7.29 19.54
N SER A 149 -7.10 -6.02 19.93
CA SER A 149 -6.60 -4.99 19.02
C SER A 149 -5.18 -5.31 18.53
N GLY A 150 -4.30 -5.78 19.43
CA GLY A 150 -2.94 -6.17 19.10
C GLY A 150 -2.89 -7.31 18.08
N ILE A 151 -3.74 -8.32 18.23
CA ILE A 151 -3.87 -9.43 17.28
C ILE A 151 -4.27 -8.94 15.89
N PHE A 152 -5.32 -8.13 15.79
CA PHE A 152 -5.80 -7.62 14.50
C PHE A 152 -4.79 -6.69 13.82
N VAL A 153 -4.12 -5.82 14.58
CA VAL A 153 -3.05 -4.98 14.05
C VAL A 153 -1.87 -5.83 13.55
N ILE A 154 -1.40 -6.80 14.34
CA ILE A 154 -0.31 -7.71 13.93
C ILE A 154 -0.70 -8.48 12.67
N ALA A 155 -1.92 -9.02 12.62
CA ALA A 155 -2.43 -9.72 11.46
C ALA A 155 -2.47 -8.80 10.23
N GLY A 156 -2.93 -7.56 10.39
CA GLY A 156 -2.92 -6.53 9.34
C GLY A 156 -1.52 -6.23 8.83
N GLY A 157 -0.52 -6.14 9.71
CA GLY A 157 0.88 -5.98 9.32
C GLY A 157 1.46 -7.20 8.60
N LEU A 158 1.16 -8.41 9.07
CA LEU A 158 1.58 -9.65 8.42
C LEU A 158 1.02 -9.78 7.00
N LEU A 159 -0.21 -9.32 6.76
CA LEU A 159 -0.80 -9.25 5.42
C LEU A 159 -0.08 -8.22 4.52
N LEU A 160 0.20 -7.01 5.02
CA LEU A 160 0.90 -5.97 4.25
C LEU A 160 2.29 -6.39 3.80
N LYS A 161 2.96 -7.25 4.57
CA LYS A 161 4.27 -7.83 4.21
C LYS A 161 4.25 -8.54 2.85
N GLU A 162 3.12 -9.12 2.44
CA GLU A 162 3.00 -9.80 1.15
C GLU A 162 3.18 -8.84 -0.05
N THR A 163 3.07 -7.52 0.17
CA THR A 163 3.26 -6.50 -0.87
C THR A 163 4.66 -5.89 -0.90
N GLU A 164 5.61 -6.40 -0.08
CA GLU A 164 6.99 -5.90 0.02
C GLU A 164 7.72 -5.92 -1.33
N GLU A 165 7.46 -6.93 -2.16
CA GLU A 165 8.10 -7.04 -3.47
C GLU A 165 7.73 -5.89 -4.42
N ILE A 166 6.51 -5.33 -4.28
CA ILE A 166 6.02 -4.21 -5.08
C ILE A 166 6.48 -2.87 -4.50
N TYR A 167 6.20 -2.63 -3.23
CA TYR A 167 6.33 -1.30 -2.61
C TYR A 167 7.65 -1.08 -1.84
N LYS A 168 8.52 -2.11 -1.78
CA LYS A 168 9.89 -2.06 -1.25
C LYS A 168 9.96 -1.43 0.16
N THR A 169 10.83 -0.45 0.36
CA THR A 169 11.15 0.11 1.67
C THR A 169 9.97 0.82 2.34
N ALA A 170 9.04 1.41 1.58
CA ALA A 170 7.92 2.16 2.17
C ALA A 170 6.96 1.23 2.93
N ILE A 171 6.54 0.13 2.28
CA ILE A 171 5.70 -0.87 2.94
C ILE A 171 6.45 -1.62 4.03
N LYS A 172 7.77 -1.84 3.87
CA LYS A 172 8.58 -2.50 4.88
C LYS A 172 8.54 -1.78 6.23
N ILE A 173 8.75 -0.47 6.22
CA ILE A 173 8.68 0.34 7.43
C ILE A 173 7.25 0.27 7.99
N LEU A 174 6.23 0.43 7.15
CA LEU A 174 4.84 0.42 7.59
C LEU A 174 4.45 -0.89 8.29
N TYR A 175 4.69 -2.04 7.66
CA TYR A 175 4.25 -3.31 8.23
C TYR A 175 5.05 -3.65 9.50
N VAL A 176 6.34 -3.31 9.57
CA VAL A 176 7.15 -3.51 10.77
C VAL A 176 6.61 -2.65 11.92
N SER A 177 6.34 -1.36 11.68
CA SER A 177 5.80 -0.47 12.70
C SER A 177 4.41 -0.90 13.18
N ILE A 178 3.55 -1.38 12.27
CA ILE A 178 2.23 -1.96 12.62
C ILE A 178 2.41 -3.18 13.54
N ILE A 179 3.27 -4.13 13.19
CA ILE A 179 3.52 -5.32 14.02
C ILE A 179 4.07 -4.91 15.40
N LEU A 180 5.03 -3.99 15.44
CA LEU A 180 5.59 -3.49 16.70
C LEU A 180 4.54 -2.77 17.54
N PHE A 181 3.64 -1.98 16.93
CA PHE A 181 2.52 -1.36 17.62
C PHE A 181 1.58 -2.39 18.24
N GLY A 182 1.21 -3.44 17.50
CA GLY A 182 0.37 -4.50 18.07
C GLY A 182 1.05 -5.28 19.20
N VAL A 183 2.37 -5.50 19.13
CA VAL A 183 3.15 -6.11 20.21
C VAL A 183 3.25 -5.19 21.44
N HIS A 184 3.40 -3.88 21.23
CA HIS A 184 3.46 -2.87 22.29
C HIS A 184 2.19 -2.80 23.16
N LEU A 185 1.04 -3.21 22.63
CA LEU A 185 -0.20 -3.28 23.42
C LEU A 185 -0.14 -4.31 24.56
N VAL A 186 0.77 -5.30 24.51
CA VAL A 186 0.94 -6.30 25.57
C VAL A 186 1.54 -5.68 26.84
N PRO A 187 2.71 -5.00 26.81
CA PRO A 187 3.20 -4.21 27.94
C PRO A 187 2.20 -3.18 28.46
N ALA A 188 1.40 -2.55 27.59
CA ALA A 188 0.36 -1.60 28.00
C ALA A 188 -0.72 -2.24 28.88
N ALA A 189 -1.11 -3.49 28.60
CA ALA A 189 -2.08 -4.22 29.41
C ALA A 189 -1.51 -4.71 30.74
N LEU A 190 -0.23 -5.10 30.76
CA LEU A 190 0.46 -5.56 31.97
C LEU A 190 0.79 -4.42 32.91
N PHE A 191 1.36 -3.34 32.39
CA PHE A 191 1.97 -2.28 33.20
C PHE A 191 1.20 -0.96 33.16
N GLY A 192 0.14 -0.85 32.37
CA GLY A 192 -0.61 0.42 32.19
C GLY A 192 -1.24 0.98 33.46
N THR A 193 -1.46 0.14 34.48
CA THR A 193 -1.94 0.57 35.80
C THR A 193 -0.83 1.20 36.66
N ASN A 194 0.44 0.98 36.32
CA ASN A 194 1.59 1.47 37.07
C ASN A 194 2.03 2.86 36.59
N GLU A 195 2.27 3.78 37.52
CA GLU A 195 2.63 5.16 37.16
C GLU A 195 3.98 5.29 36.46
N TRP A 196 4.95 4.44 36.79
CA TRP A 196 6.28 4.44 36.17
C TRP A 196 6.23 4.09 34.68
N TYR A 197 5.26 3.29 34.26
CA TYR A 197 5.14 2.84 32.88
C TYR A 197 4.45 3.87 31.98
N LYS A 198 3.60 4.73 32.55
CA LYS A 198 2.84 5.74 31.78
C LYS A 198 3.71 6.53 30.79
N PRO A 199 4.81 7.21 31.19
CA PRO A 199 5.63 7.95 30.23
C PRO A 199 6.27 7.04 29.18
N ILE A 200 6.79 5.87 29.57
CA ILE A 200 7.45 4.93 28.66
C ILE A 200 6.44 4.42 27.60
N GLY A 201 5.25 4.03 28.05
CA GLY A 201 4.19 3.51 27.22
C GLY A 201 3.71 4.55 26.20
N PHE A 202 3.49 5.79 26.64
CA PHE A 202 3.06 6.88 25.76
C PHE A 202 4.14 7.31 24.78
N THR A 203 5.40 7.45 25.20
CA THR A 203 6.51 7.76 24.30
C THR A 203 6.66 6.68 23.22
N LEU A 204 6.63 5.41 23.60
CA LEU A 204 6.75 4.30 22.66
C LEU A 204 5.56 4.26 21.68
N SER A 205 4.33 4.44 22.17
CA SER A 205 3.15 4.59 21.30
C SER A 205 3.31 5.73 20.31
N THR A 206 3.76 6.90 20.79
CA THR A 206 3.93 8.10 19.96
C THR A 206 4.94 7.87 18.85
N VAL A 207 6.10 7.29 19.16
CA VAL A 207 7.13 6.97 18.16
C VAL A 207 6.59 6.00 17.11
N LEU A 208 5.87 4.96 17.53
CA LEU A 208 5.31 3.97 16.63
C LEU A 208 4.22 4.56 15.73
N ILE A 209 3.28 5.32 16.29
CA ILE A 209 2.21 5.97 15.53
C ILE A 209 2.77 6.97 14.51
N VAL A 210 3.66 7.87 14.93
CA VAL A 210 4.28 8.85 14.02
C VAL A 210 5.04 8.14 12.90
N THR A 211 5.75 7.04 13.21
CA THR A 211 6.44 6.23 12.19
C THR A 211 5.45 5.56 11.24
N MET A 212 4.35 5.01 11.75
CA MET A 212 3.28 4.43 10.92
C MET A 212 2.64 5.46 10.00
N VAL A 213 2.32 6.65 10.52
CA VAL A 213 1.76 7.77 9.75
C VAL A 213 2.74 8.17 8.64
N ALA A 214 4.01 8.39 8.96
CA ALA A 214 5.03 8.75 7.97
C ALA A 214 5.18 7.67 6.88
N ALA A 215 5.21 6.40 7.28
CA ALA A 215 5.32 5.28 6.35
C ALA A 215 4.07 5.14 5.46
N MET A 216 2.88 5.35 6.02
CA MET A 216 1.61 5.32 5.29
C MET A 216 1.50 6.47 4.30
N VAL A 217 1.86 7.70 4.69
CA VAL A 217 1.94 8.86 3.78
C VAL A 217 2.93 8.58 2.65
N LYS A 218 4.09 8.01 2.96
CA LYS A 218 5.09 7.63 1.95
C LYS A 218 4.59 6.55 0.99
N LEU A 219 3.92 5.51 1.50
CA LEU A 219 3.33 4.44 0.70
C LEU A 219 2.27 4.99 -0.26
N THR A 220 1.32 5.73 0.30
CA THR A 220 0.17 6.26 -0.46
C THR A 220 0.56 7.37 -1.43
N SER A 221 1.71 8.01 -1.23
CA SER A 221 2.29 8.98 -2.17
C SER A 221 3.10 8.35 -3.31
N SER A 222 3.38 7.04 -3.26
CA SER A 222 4.18 6.36 -4.27
C SER A 222 3.48 6.27 -5.63
N GLU A 223 4.27 6.21 -6.71
CA GLU A 223 3.75 6.13 -8.09
C GLU A 223 2.89 4.88 -8.34
N PHE A 224 3.09 3.80 -7.59
CA PHE A 224 2.25 2.61 -7.65
C PHE A 224 0.87 2.81 -7.00
N PHE A 225 0.73 3.82 -6.13
CA PHE A 225 -0.51 4.09 -5.42
C PHE A 225 -1.34 5.18 -6.09
N LYS A 226 -0.71 6.06 -6.88
CA LYS A 226 -1.37 7.11 -7.65
C LYS A 226 -1.77 6.56 -9.03
N PRO A 227 -3.04 6.66 -9.44
CA PRO A 227 -3.40 6.37 -10.81
C PRO A 227 -2.61 7.31 -11.73
N PRO A 228 -2.32 6.88 -12.96
CA PRO A 228 -1.82 7.76 -13.99
C PRO A 228 -2.74 8.99 -14.13
N LYS A 229 -2.15 10.16 -14.42
CA LYS A 229 -2.90 11.41 -14.59
C LYS A 229 -4.02 11.23 -15.61
N ARG A 230 -5.23 11.64 -15.23
CA ARG A 230 -6.39 11.75 -16.11
C ARG A 230 -6.09 12.67 -17.29
N ASP A 231 -6.43 12.20 -18.47
CA ASP A 231 -6.36 12.93 -19.73
C ASP A 231 -7.49 13.97 -19.81
N ASP A 232 -7.14 15.25 -20.00
CA ASP A 232 -8.04 16.36 -20.26
C ASP A 232 -8.00 16.83 -21.74
N GLY A 233 -7.35 16.09 -22.65
CA GLY A 233 -7.06 16.55 -24.00
C GLY A 233 -7.34 15.56 -25.14
N ASN A 234 -8.39 15.86 -25.91
CA ASN A 234 -8.73 15.41 -27.27
C ASN A 234 -8.71 13.89 -27.56
N PRO A 235 -9.85 13.26 -27.94
CA PRO A 235 -9.91 11.83 -28.22
C PRO A 235 -9.07 11.49 -29.46
N ILE A 236 -7.90 10.92 -29.24
CA ILE A 236 -7.26 10.12 -30.28
C ILE A 236 -7.99 8.78 -30.25
N ASN A 237 -8.71 8.50 -31.33
CA ASN A 237 -9.41 7.23 -31.52
C ASN A 237 -8.38 6.14 -31.89
N LEU A 238 -7.60 5.69 -30.89
CA LEU A 238 -6.87 4.43 -31.00
C LEU A 238 -7.85 3.33 -30.66
N GLU A 239 -8.22 2.54 -31.66
CA GLU A 239 -9.11 1.40 -31.43
C GLU A 239 -8.41 0.41 -30.46
N PRO A 240 -9.18 -0.18 -29.52
CA PRO A 240 -8.66 -1.24 -28.68
C PRO A 240 -8.10 -2.41 -29.52
N GLY A 241 -7.00 -3.00 -29.07
CA GLY A 241 -6.35 -4.11 -29.76
C GLY A 241 -4.86 -3.93 -29.93
N VAL A 242 -4.29 -4.61 -30.92
CA VAL A 242 -2.84 -4.61 -31.16
C VAL A 242 -2.56 -3.96 -32.52
N VAL A 243 -1.61 -3.02 -32.53
CA VAL A 243 -1.19 -2.33 -33.74
C VAL A 243 0.30 -2.54 -33.92
N LEU A 244 0.68 -3.07 -35.08
CA LEU A 244 2.07 -3.16 -35.52
C LEU A 244 2.41 -1.90 -36.31
N VAL A 245 3.46 -1.18 -35.94
CA VAL A 245 3.87 0.07 -36.56
C VAL A 245 5.36 0.08 -36.90
N SER A 246 5.72 0.75 -37.99
CA SER A 246 7.13 1.06 -38.29
C SER A 246 7.68 2.12 -37.33
N GLU A 247 8.99 2.30 -37.28
CA GLU A 247 9.65 3.34 -36.49
C GLU A 247 9.15 4.73 -36.90
N THR A 248 8.99 4.97 -38.20
CA THR A 248 8.51 6.26 -38.73
C THR A 248 7.07 6.58 -38.35
N GLU A 249 6.21 5.56 -38.23
CA GLU A 249 4.83 5.70 -37.76
C GLU A 249 4.78 5.85 -36.24
N TYR A 250 5.63 5.10 -35.54
CA TYR A 250 5.76 5.20 -34.10
C TYR A 250 6.12 6.61 -33.67
N GLN A 251 7.09 7.28 -34.31
CA GLN A 251 7.42 8.67 -34.00
C GLN A 251 6.22 9.62 -34.15
N LYS A 252 5.36 9.41 -35.16
CA LYS A 252 4.12 10.20 -35.32
C LYS A 252 3.10 9.92 -34.23
N ILE A 253 2.99 8.67 -33.78
CA ILE A 253 2.07 8.27 -32.70
C ILE A 253 2.60 8.77 -31.35
N LYS A 254 3.90 8.66 -31.10
CA LYS A 254 4.59 9.14 -29.90
C LYS A 254 4.32 10.62 -29.65
N GLU A 255 4.38 11.46 -30.69
CA GLU A 255 4.01 12.88 -30.61
C GLU A 255 2.55 13.08 -30.21
N LYS A 256 1.63 12.30 -30.79
CA LYS A 256 0.19 12.36 -30.46
C LYS A 256 -0.10 11.88 -29.04
N LEU A 257 0.70 10.97 -28.51
CA LEU A 257 0.58 10.42 -27.16
C LEU A 257 1.28 11.26 -26.09
N ARG A 258 1.85 12.43 -26.43
CA ARG A 258 2.41 13.36 -25.44
C ARG A 258 1.34 13.82 -24.46
N GLY A 259 1.68 13.84 -23.17
CA GLY A 259 0.76 14.20 -22.09
C GLY A 259 -0.21 13.09 -21.68
N ARG A 260 -0.19 11.94 -22.36
CA ARG A 260 -0.98 10.76 -21.98
C ARG A 260 -0.14 9.76 -21.21
N PRO A 261 -0.74 9.05 -20.25
CA PRO A 261 -0.05 7.97 -19.59
C PRO A 261 0.08 6.78 -20.54
N VAL A 262 1.32 6.36 -20.74
CA VAL A 262 1.71 5.22 -21.57
C VAL A 262 2.68 4.36 -20.77
N LEU A 263 2.52 3.05 -20.84
CA LEU A 263 3.52 2.09 -20.37
C LEU A 263 4.43 1.69 -21.53
N ALA A 264 5.70 2.07 -21.48
CA ALA A 264 6.65 1.80 -22.57
C ALA A 264 7.78 0.84 -22.15
N PHE A 265 8.05 -0.16 -22.97
CA PHE A 265 9.25 -1.01 -22.87
C PHE A 265 10.16 -0.65 -24.04
N ILE A 266 11.25 0.05 -23.75
CA ILE A 266 12.04 0.76 -24.76
C ILE A 266 13.53 0.46 -24.61
N ARG A 267 14.27 0.61 -25.72
CA ARG A 267 15.74 0.52 -25.74
C ARG A 267 16.41 1.90 -25.86
N ASP A 268 15.77 2.87 -26.51
CA ASP A 268 16.23 4.25 -26.48
C ASP A 268 15.49 5.02 -25.38
N VAL A 269 16.21 5.81 -24.60
CA VAL A 269 15.73 6.51 -23.41
C VAL A 269 16.02 8.01 -23.46
N ASP A 270 16.61 8.49 -24.55
CA ASP A 270 17.04 9.89 -24.66
C ASP A 270 15.87 10.83 -24.95
N ASP A 271 14.80 10.33 -25.57
CA ASP A 271 13.59 11.08 -25.89
C ASP A 271 12.34 10.34 -25.43
N ILE A 272 11.92 10.55 -24.17
CA ILE A 272 10.70 9.95 -23.62
C ILE A 272 9.73 11.06 -23.25
N PRO A 273 8.48 11.04 -23.77
CA PRO A 273 7.48 12.02 -23.41
C PRO A 273 7.24 12.09 -21.90
N GLU A 274 7.04 13.31 -21.39
CA GLU A 274 6.74 13.53 -19.98
C GLU A 274 5.41 12.84 -19.60
N GLY A 275 5.42 12.12 -18.48
CA GLY A 275 4.27 11.36 -17.98
C GLY A 275 4.21 9.90 -18.42
N TRP A 276 5.07 9.45 -19.34
CA TRP A 276 5.19 8.04 -19.68
C TRP A 276 5.88 7.25 -18.56
N LYS A 277 5.31 6.10 -18.22
CA LYS A 277 5.95 5.10 -17.37
C LYS A 277 6.75 4.19 -18.28
N TYR A 278 8.08 4.25 -18.20
CA TYR A 278 8.92 3.44 -19.07
C TYR A 278 9.82 2.46 -18.29
N TYR A 279 10.18 1.38 -18.97
CA TYR A 279 11.17 0.41 -18.54
C TYR A 279 12.23 0.27 -19.63
N PHE A 280 13.47 0.54 -19.24
CA PHE A 280 14.63 0.38 -20.10
C PHE A 280 14.99 -1.10 -20.19
N VAL A 281 14.85 -1.69 -21.37
CA VAL A 281 15.15 -3.10 -21.60
C VAL A 281 16.64 -3.28 -21.85
N THR A 282 17.32 -4.00 -20.95
CA THR A 282 18.78 -4.14 -20.98
C THR A 282 19.26 -5.34 -20.17
N THR A 283 20.37 -5.95 -20.59
CA THR A 283 21.06 -6.98 -19.80
C THR A 283 21.90 -6.40 -18.66
N ILE A 284 22.19 -5.10 -18.68
CA ILE A 284 23.05 -4.45 -17.70
C ILE A 284 22.19 -3.96 -16.53
N PRO A 285 22.41 -4.43 -15.29
CA PRO A 285 21.69 -3.95 -14.13
C PRO A 285 22.20 -2.55 -13.74
N PHE A 286 21.65 -1.49 -14.34
CA PHE A 286 21.97 -0.12 -13.95
C PHE A 286 21.40 0.15 -12.55
N GLN A 287 22.26 0.52 -11.60
CA GLN A 287 21.87 1.08 -10.32
C GLN A 287 22.18 2.58 -10.37
N GLY A 288 21.17 3.42 -10.62
CA GLY A 288 21.36 4.88 -10.68
C GLY A 288 20.46 5.58 -11.69
N LYS A 289 21.07 6.11 -12.78
CA LYS A 289 20.43 7.00 -13.78
C LYS A 289 19.12 6.44 -14.35
N PHE A 290 19.05 5.13 -14.54
CA PHE A 290 17.84 4.43 -14.99
C PHE A 290 17.20 3.68 -13.82
N LYS A 291 16.11 4.23 -13.26
CA LYS A 291 15.43 3.64 -12.10
C LYS A 291 14.66 2.35 -12.43
N ASN A 292 14.17 2.23 -13.66
CA ASN A 292 13.29 1.14 -14.11
C ASN A 292 13.96 0.34 -15.24
N THR A 293 14.77 -0.65 -14.90
CA THR A 293 15.41 -1.55 -15.88
C THR A 293 14.80 -2.95 -15.84
N ILE A 294 14.66 -3.59 -17.00
CA ILE A 294 14.19 -4.99 -17.13
C ILE A 294 15.15 -5.77 -18.03
N ASN A 295 15.49 -6.98 -17.60
CA ASN A 295 16.27 -7.90 -18.44
C ASN A 295 15.41 -8.40 -19.61
N PRO A 296 15.91 -8.40 -20.87
CA PRO A 296 15.16 -8.86 -22.03
C PRO A 296 14.66 -10.31 -21.92
N THR A 297 15.29 -11.16 -21.12
CA THR A 297 14.83 -12.55 -20.90
C THR A 297 13.64 -12.66 -19.94
N ASN A 298 13.32 -11.59 -19.20
CA ASN A 298 12.27 -11.61 -18.19
C ASN A 298 10.90 -11.18 -18.76
N LEU A 299 10.43 -11.92 -19.77
CA LEU A 299 9.13 -11.70 -20.41
C LEU A 299 7.97 -11.81 -19.42
N ALA A 300 8.10 -12.65 -18.38
CA ALA A 300 7.10 -12.80 -17.32
C ALA A 300 6.89 -11.49 -16.56
N ARG A 301 7.96 -10.77 -16.21
CA ARG A 301 7.87 -9.46 -15.53
C ARG A 301 7.27 -8.38 -16.43
N ILE A 302 7.62 -8.35 -17.71
CA ILE A 302 7.00 -7.42 -18.69
C ILE A 302 5.49 -7.68 -18.76
N THR A 303 5.10 -8.95 -18.81
CA THR A 303 3.70 -9.39 -18.81
C THR A 303 2.95 -8.95 -17.56
N GLU A 304 3.54 -9.17 -16.38
CA GLU A 304 2.94 -8.80 -15.09
C GLU A 304 2.72 -7.29 -14.98
N ILE A 305 3.73 -6.49 -15.32
CA ILE A 305 3.66 -5.02 -15.28
C ILE A 305 2.59 -4.53 -16.25
N SER A 306 2.53 -5.11 -17.46
CA SER A 306 1.54 -4.78 -18.49
C SER A 306 0.12 -5.11 -18.04
N TYR A 307 -0.09 -6.30 -17.48
CA TYR A 307 -1.38 -6.72 -16.94
C TYR A 307 -1.87 -5.77 -15.85
N ARG A 308 -1.02 -5.48 -14.86
CA ARG A 308 -1.34 -4.55 -13.78
C ARG A 308 -1.70 -3.16 -14.28
N TYR A 309 -0.92 -2.65 -15.23
CA TYR A 309 -1.18 -1.36 -15.85
C TYR A 309 -2.56 -1.34 -16.53
N LEU A 310 -2.89 -2.34 -17.34
CA LEU A 310 -4.21 -2.43 -17.97
C LEU A 310 -5.35 -2.57 -16.94
N GLU A 311 -5.14 -3.36 -15.88
CA GLU A 311 -6.11 -3.54 -14.80
C GLU A 311 -6.40 -2.24 -14.06
N GLU A 312 -5.36 -1.43 -13.78
CA GLU A 312 -5.47 -0.12 -13.14
C GLU A 312 -6.34 0.85 -13.97
N PHE A 313 -6.12 0.91 -15.29
CA PHE A 313 -6.92 1.74 -16.19
C PHE A 313 -8.35 1.23 -16.37
N ALA A 314 -8.53 -0.09 -16.49
CA ALA A 314 -9.86 -0.67 -16.59
C ALA A 314 -10.70 -0.34 -15.34
N LYS A 315 -10.09 -0.35 -14.15
CA LYS A 315 -10.75 0.04 -12.89
C LYS A 315 -11.13 1.51 -12.83
N SER A 316 -10.38 2.42 -13.47
CA SER A 316 -10.71 3.84 -13.56
C SER A 316 -11.69 4.18 -14.72
N GLY A 317 -12.04 3.19 -15.55
CA GLY A 317 -12.86 3.37 -16.75
C GLY A 317 -12.10 4.04 -17.89
N GLU A 318 -10.77 3.98 -17.87
CA GLU A 318 -9.88 4.62 -18.83
C GLU A 318 -9.19 3.60 -19.74
N HIS A 319 -8.53 4.11 -20.78
CA HIS A 319 -7.93 3.31 -21.85
C HIS A 319 -6.42 3.17 -21.62
N GLY A 320 -5.96 1.96 -21.29
CA GLY A 320 -4.54 1.68 -21.09
C GLY A 320 -3.78 1.50 -22.41
N ILE A 321 -2.71 2.26 -22.61
CA ILE A 321 -1.82 2.17 -23.78
C ILE A 321 -0.45 1.60 -23.38
N ILE A 322 -0.04 0.53 -24.05
CA ILE A 322 1.27 -0.12 -23.90
C ILE A 322 2.05 0.02 -25.20
N VAL A 323 3.35 0.31 -25.09
CA VAL A 323 4.30 0.36 -26.21
C VAL A 323 5.41 -0.67 -25.96
N ILE A 324 5.70 -1.50 -26.97
CA ILE A 324 6.90 -2.33 -27.04
C ILE A 324 7.74 -1.80 -28.20
N ASP A 325 8.79 -1.07 -27.85
CA ASP A 325 9.75 -0.42 -28.75
C ASP A 325 11.16 -1.00 -28.50
N CYS A 326 11.23 -2.32 -28.67
CA CYS A 326 12.45 -3.11 -28.58
C CYS A 326 12.22 -4.57 -29.00
N LEU A 327 11.26 -4.87 -29.91
CA LEU A 327 10.91 -6.26 -30.19
C LEU A 327 12.10 -7.02 -30.80
N GLU A 328 12.85 -6.37 -31.69
CA GLU A 328 14.09 -6.87 -32.28
C GLU A 328 15.15 -7.18 -31.23
N TYR A 329 15.22 -6.37 -30.17
CA TYR A 329 16.13 -6.66 -29.08
C TYR A 329 15.67 -7.88 -28.29
N LEU A 330 14.36 -8.05 -28.07
CA LEU A 330 13.82 -9.22 -27.37
C LEU A 330 14.05 -10.52 -28.14
N THR A 331 13.99 -10.50 -29.48
CA THR A 331 14.24 -11.69 -30.33
C THR A 331 15.68 -12.19 -30.25
N ILE A 332 16.64 -11.32 -29.94
CA ILE A 332 18.04 -11.72 -29.75
C ILE A 332 18.21 -12.59 -28.50
N TYR A 333 17.44 -12.33 -27.43
CA TYR A 333 17.63 -12.99 -26.12
C TYR A 333 16.62 -14.09 -25.82
N ASN A 334 15.57 -14.23 -26.62
CA ASN A 334 14.48 -15.18 -26.37
C ASN A 334 14.20 -16.02 -27.61
N SER A 335 13.76 -17.26 -27.41
CA SER A 335 13.26 -18.05 -28.53
C SER A 335 12.00 -17.41 -29.12
N TRP A 336 11.85 -17.51 -30.44
CA TRP A 336 10.68 -16.98 -31.15
C TRP A 336 9.36 -17.53 -30.59
N GLU A 337 9.32 -18.83 -30.25
CA GLU A 337 8.15 -19.45 -29.63
C GLU A 337 7.76 -18.78 -28.30
N SER A 338 8.75 -18.46 -27.46
CA SER A 338 8.51 -17.79 -26.18
C SER A 338 7.97 -16.37 -26.38
N LEU A 339 8.50 -15.64 -27.37
CA LEU A 339 8.01 -14.31 -27.70
C LEU A 339 6.60 -14.32 -28.27
N MET A 340 6.28 -15.28 -29.13
CA MET A 340 4.92 -15.42 -29.65
C MET A 340 3.93 -15.72 -28.52
N LYS A 341 4.24 -16.63 -27.59
CA LYS A 341 3.39 -16.88 -26.41
C LYS A 341 3.22 -15.63 -25.54
N PHE A 342 4.31 -14.88 -25.34
CA PHE A 342 4.31 -13.62 -24.61
C PHE A 342 3.40 -12.58 -25.26
N LEU A 343 3.55 -12.33 -26.56
CA LEU A 343 2.73 -11.37 -27.31
C LEU A 343 1.27 -11.81 -27.39
N SER A 344 0.98 -13.11 -27.54
CA SER A 344 -0.39 -13.65 -27.50
C SER A 344 -1.05 -13.30 -26.17
N LYS A 345 -0.35 -13.54 -25.06
CA LYS A 345 -0.86 -13.26 -23.72
C LYS A 345 -1.09 -11.77 -23.49
N LEU A 346 -0.17 -10.92 -23.95
CA LEU A 346 -0.36 -9.47 -23.88
C LEU A 346 -1.56 -9.00 -24.72
N ARG A 347 -1.71 -9.49 -25.95
CA ARG A 347 -2.87 -9.21 -26.79
C ARG A 347 -4.17 -9.57 -26.07
N ASP A 348 -4.24 -10.76 -25.50
CA ASP A 348 -5.46 -11.22 -24.81
C ASP A 348 -5.80 -10.30 -23.61
N PHE A 349 -4.80 -9.86 -22.83
CA PHE A 349 -5.00 -8.86 -21.77
C PHE A 349 -5.49 -7.52 -22.30
N VAL A 350 -4.88 -7.02 -23.36
CA VAL A 350 -5.23 -5.74 -23.98
C VAL A 350 -6.67 -5.76 -24.49
N ILE A 351 -7.10 -6.85 -25.13
CA ILE A 351 -8.48 -7.04 -25.60
C ILE A 351 -9.46 -7.08 -24.42
N VAL A 352 -9.17 -7.89 -23.39
CA VAL A 352 -10.05 -8.04 -22.21
C VAL A 352 -10.23 -6.71 -21.47
N HIS A 353 -9.17 -5.90 -21.38
CA HIS A 353 -9.20 -4.60 -20.71
C HIS A 353 -9.54 -3.43 -21.62
N ARG A 354 -9.89 -3.69 -22.89
CA ARG A 354 -10.14 -2.67 -23.93
C ARG A 354 -8.99 -1.66 -24.07
N GLY A 355 -7.74 -2.06 -23.85
CA GLY A 355 -6.57 -1.21 -24.04
C GLY A 355 -6.02 -1.25 -25.48
N THR A 356 -4.87 -0.62 -25.69
CA THR A 356 -4.11 -0.72 -26.95
C THR A 356 -2.67 -1.15 -26.69
N LEU A 357 -2.17 -2.08 -27.49
CA LEU A 357 -0.76 -2.45 -27.55
C LEU A 357 -0.17 -2.01 -28.89
N ILE A 358 0.86 -1.17 -28.82
CA ILE A 358 1.63 -0.72 -29.96
C ILE A 358 2.93 -1.51 -29.97
N VAL A 359 3.17 -2.26 -31.03
CA VAL A 359 4.41 -2.99 -31.24
C VAL A 359 5.18 -2.28 -32.36
N VAL A 360 6.34 -1.76 -32.03
CA VAL A 360 7.23 -1.11 -32.99
C VAL A 360 8.15 -2.17 -33.58
N LEU A 361 8.16 -2.27 -34.91
CA LEU A 361 8.96 -3.23 -35.64
C LEU A 361 9.14 -2.80 -37.09
N GLU A 362 10.37 -2.77 -37.58
CA GLU A 362 10.62 -2.64 -39.02
C GLU A 362 10.43 -3.97 -39.74
N LYS A 363 9.72 -3.97 -40.88
CA LYS A 363 9.40 -5.21 -41.61
C LYS A 363 10.66 -5.96 -42.04
N GLU A 364 11.71 -5.23 -42.37
CA GLU A 364 13.00 -5.73 -42.83
C GLU A 364 13.86 -6.30 -41.68
N SER A 365 13.47 -6.08 -40.42
CA SER A 365 14.23 -6.53 -39.25
C SER A 365 13.98 -8.00 -38.87
N LEU A 366 12.92 -8.61 -39.39
CA LEU A 366 12.59 -10.02 -39.18
C LEU A 366 12.62 -10.79 -40.49
N GLU A 367 12.96 -12.07 -40.39
CA GLU A 367 12.74 -13.01 -41.48
C GLU A 367 11.26 -13.02 -41.89
N THR A 368 11.00 -13.08 -43.20
CA THR A 368 9.65 -13.00 -43.79
C THR A 368 8.65 -13.97 -43.16
N GLN A 369 9.10 -15.17 -42.79
CA GLN A 369 8.28 -16.18 -42.14
C GLN A 369 7.88 -15.78 -40.72
N LEU A 370 8.81 -15.24 -39.93
CA LEU A 370 8.55 -14.77 -38.57
C LEU A 370 7.63 -13.55 -38.60
N TYR A 371 7.88 -12.61 -39.51
CA TYR A 371 7.00 -11.45 -39.70
C TYR A 371 5.56 -11.86 -40.05
N ALA A 372 5.38 -12.86 -40.94
CA ALA A 372 4.06 -13.36 -41.29
C ALA A 372 3.34 -14.01 -40.09
N GLN A 373 4.07 -14.75 -39.25
CA GLN A 373 3.51 -15.33 -38.02
C GLN A 373 3.08 -14.24 -37.04
N LEU A 374 3.91 -13.22 -36.84
CA LEU A 374 3.59 -12.08 -35.98
C LEU A 374 2.35 -11.35 -36.48
N LYS A 375 2.27 -11.07 -37.79
CA LYS A 375 1.11 -10.40 -38.39
C LYS A 375 -0.18 -11.19 -38.19
N LYS A 376 -0.14 -12.52 -38.29
CA LYS A 376 -1.29 -13.42 -38.05
C LYS A 376 -1.69 -13.50 -36.57
N LEU A 377 -0.78 -13.19 -35.65
CA LEU A 377 -1.11 -13.13 -34.23
C LEU A 377 -1.81 -11.80 -33.89
N ILE A 378 -1.36 -10.73 -34.52
CA ILE A 378 -1.78 -9.36 -34.22
C ILE A 378 -3.10 -8.99 -34.91
N GLY A 379 -3.30 -9.42 -36.16
CA GLY A 379 -4.56 -9.28 -36.91
C GLY A 379 -5.34 -10.58 -36.98
#